data_AF-A0A955HDW6-F1
#
_entry.id   AF-A0A955HDW6-F1
#
_cell.length_a   1.000
_cell.length_b   1.000
_cell.length_c   1.000
_cell.angle_alpha   90.00
_cell.angle_beta   90.00
_cell.angle_gamma   90.00
#
_symmetry.space_group_name_H-M   'P 1'
#
loop_
_entity.id
_entity.type
_entity.pdbx_description
1 polymer ?
#
loop_
_entity_poly.entity_id
_entity_poly.type
_entity_poly.pdbx_seq_one_letter_code
_entity_poly.pdbx_strand_id
1 'polypeptide(L)'
;MTVRTYTIGLLLCAVLVFAAGIAGIITINPTTAGVGEYVFVYGVFLTGFSCLFSAIMVSINTRGISQSDREEMATHVRIACRQGFLLGLMCVLLALMQQYRLLIWWSGLLLVVAVCLVELWILWKQSK
;
A
#
# COMPACT_ATOMS: atom_id res chain seq x y z
N MET A 1 -12.34 -7.59 -17.46
CA MET A 1 -11.92 -6.19 -17.25
C MET A 1 -10.53 -6.03 -17.83
N THR A 2 -10.25 -4.95 -18.57
CA THR A 2 -8.88 -4.69 -19.03
C THR A 2 -8.04 -4.18 -17.85
N VAL A 3 -6.74 -4.49 -17.83
CA VAL A 3 -5.82 -4.03 -16.76
C VAL A 3 -5.87 -2.52 -16.59
N ARG A 4 -6.06 -1.78 -17.69
CA ARG A 4 -6.24 -0.32 -17.65
C ARG A 4 -7.44 0.12 -16.80
N THR A 5 -8.60 -0.51 -16.98
CA THR A 5 -9.79 -0.20 -16.18
C THR A 5 -9.55 -0.51 -14.70
N TYR A 6 -8.87 -1.61 -14.39
CA TYR A 6 -8.54 -1.98 -13.02
C TYR A 6 -7.59 -0.96 -12.36
N THR A 7 -6.51 -0.57 -13.04
CA THR A 7 -5.55 0.44 -12.55
C THR A 7 -6.21 1.81 -12.35
N ILE A 8 -7.07 2.24 -13.27
CA ILE A 8 -7.83 3.49 -13.12
C ILE A 8 -8.76 3.40 -11.91
N GLY A 9 -9.43 2.26 -11.72
CA GLY A 9 -10.27 2.02 -10.54
C GLY A 9 -9.48 2.15 -9.23
N LEU A 10 -8.28 1.56 -9.15
CA LEU A 10 -7.39 1.69 -7.99
C LEU A 10 -6.95 3.14 -7.76
N LEU A 11 -6.61 3.87 -8.83
CA LEU A 11 -6.21 5.28 -8.73
C LEU A 11 -7.35 6.17 -8.24
N LEU A 12 -8.57 6.00 -8.77
CA LEU A 12 -9.74 6.73 -8.31
C LEU A 12 -10.02 6.43 -6.84
N CYS A 13 -9.92 5.16 -6.44
CA CYS A 13 -10.07 4.77 -5.04
C CYS A 13 -9.01 5.43 -4.16
N ALA A 14 -7.74 5.43 -4.59
CA ALA A 14 -6.66 6.11 -3.86
C ALA A 14 -6.94 7.61 -3.70
N VAL A 15 -7.36 8.30 -4.77
CA VAL A 15 -7.68 9.74 -4.73
C VAL A 15 -8.82 10.04 -3.75
N LEU A 16 -9.90 9.26 -3.79
CA LEU A 16 -11.03 9.42 -2.87
C LEU A 16 -10.62 9.19 -1.41
N VAL A 17 -9.82 8.17 -1.16
CA VAL A 17 -9.33 7.84 0.19
C VAL A 17 -8.36 8.92 0.69
N PHE A 18 -7.46 9.44 -0.15
CA PHE A 18 -6.60 10.56 0.23
C PHE A 18 -7.40 11.84 0.49
N ALA A 19 -8.43 12.13 -0.29
CA ALA A 19 -9.31 13.26 -0.04
C ALA A 19 -10.01 13.13 1.34
N ALA A 20 -10.50 11.93 1.67
CA ALA A 20 -11.05 11.65 2.99
C ALA A 20 -10.01 11.78 4.12
N GLY A 21 -8.77 11.37 3.87
CA GLY A 21 -7.66 11.49 4.83
C GLY A 21 -7.27 12.94 5.10
N ILE A 22 -7.19 13.77 4.05
CA ILE A 22 -6.93 15.21 4.17
C ILE A 22 -8.07 15.88 4.95
N ALA A 23 -9.32 15.55 4.62
CA ALA A 23 -10.47 16.06 5.37
C ALA A 23 -10.39 15.66 6.85
N GLY A 24 -10.04 14.40 7.15
CA GLY A 24 -9.83 13.92 8.51
C GLY A 24 -8.74 14.68 9.27
N ILE A 25 -7.60 14.97 8.64
CA ILE A 25 -6.53 15.75 9.27
C ILE A 25 -6.99 17.17 9.62
N ILE A 26 -7.79 17.80 8.76
CA ILE A 26 -8.23 19.19 8.97
C ILE A 26 -9.32 19.27 10.06
N THR A 27 -10.17 18.24 10.18
CA THR A 27 -11.32 18.25 11.09
C THR A 27 -11.02 17.66 12.46
N ILE A 28 -10.08 16.71 12.56
CA ILE A 28 -9.75 16.02 13.81
C ILE A 28 -8.72 16.85 14.58
N ASN A 29 -9.08 17.25 15.80
CA ASN A 29 -8.17 17.97 16.68
C ASN A 29 -7.22 16.97 17.37
N PRO A 30 -5.90 17.03 17.12
CA PRO A 30 -4.94 16.05 17.63
C PRO A 30 -4.78 16.06 19.16
N THR A 31 -5.24 17.10 19.86
CA THR A 31 -5.12 17.20 21.32
C THR A 31 -6.28 16.57 22.09
N THR A 32 -7.44 16.43 21.44
CA THR A 32 -8.64 15.81 22.03
C THR A 32 -8.94 14.46 21.41
N ALA A 33 -8.07 13.98 20.50
CA ALA A 33 -8.40 12.85 19.66
C ALA A 33 -8.47 11.53 20.43
N GLY A 34 -9.57 10.81 20.23
CA GLY A 34 -9.76 9.46 20.75
C GLY A 34 -9.00 8.41 19.93
N VAL A 35 -8.83 7.21 20.48
CA VAL A 35 -8.17 6.08 19.79
C VAL A 35 -8.84 5.79 18.43
N GLY A 36 -10.17 5.92 18.33
CA GLY A 36 -10.91 5.68 17.09
C GLY A 36 -10.53 6.62 15.95
N GLU A 37 -10.20 7.87 16.25
CA GLU A 37 -9.81 8.87 15.25
C GLU A 37 -8.41 8.59 14.71
N TYR A 38 -7.48 8.15 15.57
CA TYR A 38 -6.18 7.67 15.12
C TYR A 38 -6.30 6.43 14.22
N VAL A 39 -7.13 5.46 14.61
CA VAL A 39 -7.36 4.25 13.79
C VAL A 39 -7.97 4.63 12.44
N PHE A 40 -8.89 5.58 12.41
CA PHE A 40 -9.47 6.09 11.16
C PHE A 40 -8.39 6.70 10.27
N VAL A 41 -7.60 7.65 10.78
CA VAL A 41 -6.56 8.33 9.99
C VAL A 41 -5.53 7.33 9.46
N TYR A 42 -5.02 6.44 10.31
CA TYR A 42 -4.06 5.42 9.88
C TYR A 42 -4.64 4.39 8.91
N GLY A 43 -5.89 3.98 9.10
CA GLY A 43 -6.58 3.06 8.18
C GLY A 43 -6.82 3.69 6.81
N VAL A 44 -7.16 4.98 6.77
CA VAL A 44 -7.30 5.75 5.54
C VAL A 44 -5.95 5.85 4.81
N PHE A 45 -4.88 6.21 5.51
CA PHE A 45 -3.55 6.26 4.90
C PHE A 45 -3.06 4.89 4.42
N LEU A 46 -3.28 3.82 5.20
CA LEU A 46 -2.96 2.46 4.79
C LEU A 46 -3.66 2.10 3.49
N THR A 47 -4.96 2.37 3.41
CA THR A 47 -5.78 2.07 2.23
C THR A 47 -5.32 2.91 1.03
N GLY A 48 -5.09 4.22 1.23
CA GLY A 48 -4.66 5.14 0.18
C GLY A 48 -3.30 4.76 -0.42
N PHE A 49 -2.30 4.51 0.43
CA PHE A 49 -0.99 4.05 -0.01
C PHE A 49 -1.04 2.66 -0.66
N SER A 50 -1.84 1.73 -0.11
CA SER A 50 -2.00 0.39 -0.68
C SER A 50 -2.58 0.45 -2.10
N CYS A 51 -3.63 1.25 -2.32
CA CYS A 51 -4.23 1.45 -3.64
C CYS A 51 -3.24 2.13 -4.61
N LEU A 52 -2.53 3.16 -4.15
CA LEU A 52 -1.54 3.89 -4.95
C LEU A 52 -0.40 2.98 -5.40
N PHE A 53 0.25 2.27 -4.47
CA PHE A 53 1.36 1.38 -4.80
C PHE A 53 0.89 0.16 -5.59
N SER A 54 -0.31 -0.36 -5.35
CA SER A 54 -0.87 -1.43 -6.17
C SER A 54 -1.06 -0.97 -7.62
N ALA A 55 -1.57 0.26 -7.84
CA ALA A 55 -1.72 0.80 -9.19
C ALA A 55 -0.38 0.98 -9.90
N ILE A 56 0.64 1.45 -9.18
CA ILE A 56 2.01 1.60 -9.69
C ILE A 56 2.58 0.22 -10.05
N MET A 57 2.52 -0.75 -9.14
CA MET A 57 3.06 -2.09 -9.36
C MET A 57 2.35 -2.85 -10.47
N VAL A 58 1.02 -2.72 -10.58
CA VAL A 58 0.27 -3.32 -11.69
C VAL A 58 0.74 -2.72 -13.01
N SER A 59 0.94 -1.40 -13.05
CA SER A 59 1.42 -0.72 -14.25
C SER A 59 2.84 -1.14 -14.63
N ILE A 60 3.71 -1.42 -13.66
CA ILE A 60 5.08 -1.89 -13.92
C ILE A 60 5.07 -3.35 -14.37
N ASN A 61 4.39 -4.24 -13.63
CA ASN A 61 4.42 -5.68 -13.86
C ASN A 61 3.66 -6.11 -15.13
N THR A 62 2.78 -5.26 -15.67
CA THR A 62 2.03 -5.56 -16.90
C THR A 62 2.60 -4.85 -18.15
N ARG A 63 3.65 -4.03 -18.00
CA ARG A 63 4.36 -3.41 -19.14
C ARG A 63 5.14 -4.48 -19.92
N GLY A 64 4.51 -5.04 -20.95
CA GLY A 64 5.13 -6.00 -21.87
C GLY A 64 4.45 -7.35 -21.95
N ILE A 65 3.43 -7.61 -21.12
CA ILE A 65 2.64 -8.85 -21.18
C ILE A 65 1.57 -8.69 -22.27
N SER A 66 1.46 -9.70 -23.13
CA SER A 66 0.40 -9.74 -24.14
C SER A 66 -0.97 -9.86 -23.50
N GLN A 67 -1.96 -9.10 -23.99
CA GLN A 67 -3.33 -9.18 -23.48
C GLN A 67 -4.02 -10.54 -23.76
N SER A 68 -3.39 -11.40 -24.58
CA SER A 68 -3.86 -12.76 -24.85
C SER A 68 -3.76 -13.69 -23.65
N ASP A 69 -2.74 -13.51 -22.79
CA ASP A 69 -2.42 -14.44 -21.70
C ASP A 69 -3.10 -14.02 -20.39
N ARG A 70 -4.42 -14.26 -20.34
CA ARG A 70 -5.28 -13.85 -19.22
C ARG A 70 -4.84 -14.45 -17.87
N GLU A 71 -4.35 -15.69 -17.86
CA GLU A 71 -3.92 -16.36 -16.63
C GLU A 71 -2.62 -15.78 -16.06
N GLU A 72 -1.65 -15.52 -16.93
CA GLU A 72 -0.40 -14.86 -16.57
C GLU A 72 -0.68 -13.44 -16.05
N MET A 73 -1.51 -12.69 -16.77
CA MET A 73 -1.91 -11.34 -16.39
C MET A 73 -2.63 -11.28 -15.02
N ALA A 74 -3.52 -12.22 -14.73
CA ALA A 74 -4.20 -12.30 -13.43
C ALA A 74 -3.21 -12.56 -12.28
N THR A 75 -2.19 -13.39 -12.52
CA THR A 75 -1.14 -13.70 -11.55
C THR A 75 -0.29 -12.47 -11.23
N HIS A 76 0.16 -11.73 -12.26
CA HIS A 76 0.92 -10.50 -12.07
C HIS A 76 0.14 -9.41 -11.34
N VAL A 77 -1.17 -9.27 -11.62
CA VAL A 77 -2.03 -8.33 -10.91
C VAL A 77 -2.17 -8.69 -9.43
N ARG A 78 -2.33 -9.98 -9.10
CA ARG A 78 -2.40 -10.44 -7.71
C ARG A 78 -1.10 -10.17 -6.95
N ILE A 79 0.05 -10.46 -7.57
CA ILE A 79 1.37 -10.18 -6.98
C ILE A 79 1.54 -8.67 -6.76
N ALA A 80 1.23 -7.85 -7.77
CA ALA A 80 1.34 -6.41 -7.68
C ALA A 80 0.45 -5.79 -6.58
N CYS A 81 -0.77 -6.31 -6.40
CA CYS A 81 -1.68 -5.87 -5.34
C CYS A 81 -1.12 -6.19 -3.95
N ARG A 82 -0.56 -7.39 -3.77
CA ARG A 82 0.11 -7.78 -2.52
C ARG A 82 1.31 -6.88 -2.21
N GLN A 83 2.16 -6.63 -3.21
CA GLN A 83 3.32 -5.75 -3.08
C GLN A 83 2.90 -4.32 -2.74
N GLY A 84 1.84 -3.83 -3.39
CA GLY A 84 1.26 -2.52 -3.09
C GLY A 84 0.78 -2.40 -1.65
N PHE A 85 0.08 -3.42 -1.14
CA PHE A 85 -0.34 -3.48 0.26
C PHE A 85 0.83 -3.48 1.24
N LEU A 86 1.87 -4.29 0.99
CA LEU A 86 3.07 -4.35 1.84
C LEU A 86 3.82 -3.01 1.88
N LEU A 87 3.92 -2.32 0.74
CA LEU A 87 4.49 -0.97 0.68
C LEU A 87 3.63 0.06 1.41
N GLY A 88 2.31 -0.04 1.31
CA GLY A 88 1.39 0.82 2.06
C GLY A 88 1.52 0.63 3.56
N LEU A 89 1.62 -0.63 4.01
CA LEU A 89 1.89 -0.99 5.39
C LEU A 89 3.23 -0.42 5.86
N MET A 90 4.28 -0.53 5.04
CA MET A 90 5.59 0.04 5.35
C MET A 90 5.51 1.56 5.58
N CYS A 91 4.82 2.31 4.71
CA CYS A 91 4.65 3.75 4.87
C CYS A 91 3.92 4.12 6.17
N VAL A 92 2.87 3.38 6.54
CA VAL A 92 2.12 3.62 7.78
C VAL A 92 2.97 3.26 9.01
N LEU A 93 3.72 2.17 8.97
CA LEU A 93 4.63 1.80 10.07
C LEU A 93 5.75 2.83 10.23
N LEU A 94 6.31 3.37 9.15
CA LEU A 94 7.28 4.46 9.21
C LEU A 94 6.66 5.73 9.84
N ALA A 95 5.42 6.07 9.47
CA ALA A 95 4.71 7.21 10.07
C ALA A 95 4.44 6.99 11.57
N LEU A 96 4.07 5.77 11.97
CA LEU A 96 3.92 5.40 13.38
C LEU A 96 5.24 5.51 14.15
N MET A 97 6.34 5.00 13.59
CA MET A 97 7.66 5.11 14.21
C MET A 97 8.09 6.58 14.37
N GLN A 98 7.75 7.43 13.39
CA GLN A 98 7.99 8.87 13.47
C GLN A 98 7.19 9.51 14.61
N GLN A 99 5.91 9.12 14.80
CA GLN A 99 5.08 9.60 15.90
C GLN A 99 5.71 9.31 17.27
N TYR A 100 6.25 8.11 17.46
CA TYR A 100 6.92 7.71 18.71
C TYR A 100 8.38 8.14 18.82
N ARG A 101 8.90 8.91 17.84
CA ARG A 101 10.33 9.28 17.74
C ARG A 101 11.27 8.07 17.75
N LEU A 102 10.78 6.91 17.32
CA LEU A 102 11.54 5.68 17.17
C LEU A 102 12.23 5.60 15.81
N LEU A 103 11.85 6.47 14.85
CA LEU A 103 12.40 6.46 13.50
C LEU A 103 13.84 7.00 13.46
N ILE A 104 14.77 6.11 13.76
CA ILE A 104 16.19 6.26 13.46
C ILE A 104 16.45 5.54 12.15
N TRP A 105 17.39 6.03 11.33
CA TRP A 105 17.68 5.46 10.01
C TRP A 105 17.92 3.93 10.04
N TRP A 106 18.60 3.39 11.06
CA TRP A 106 18.78 1.95 11.26
C TRP A 106 17.46 1.20 11.49
N SER A 107 16.56 1.77 12.29
CA SER A 107 15.24 1.18 12.57
C SER A 107 14.32 1.21 11.34
N GLY A 108 14.43 2.27 10.52
CA GLY A 108 13.77 2.34 9.22
C GLY A 108 14.30 1.27 8.26
N LEU A 109 15.63 1.08 8.22
CA LEU A 109 16.25 0.02 7.41
C LEU A 109 15.81 -1.38 7.85
N LEU A 110 15.75 -1.63 9.16
CA LEU A 110 15.26 -2.89 9.72
C LEU A 110 13.81 -3.17 9.29
N LEU A 111 12.95 -2.16 9.30
CA LEU A 111 11.58 -2.29 8.83
C LEU A 111 11.51 -2.65 7.34
N VAL A 112 12.31 -1.98 6.50
CA VAL A 112 12.40 -2.29 5.06
C VAL A 112 12.84 -3.74 4.86
N VAL A 113 13.90 -4.18 5.54
CA VAL A 113 14.38 -5.57 5.47
C VAL A 113 13.30 -6.54 5.93
N ALA A 114 12.58 -6.26 7.01
CA ALA A 114 11.50 -7.10 7.50
C ALA A 114 10.37 -7.26 6.46
N VAL A 115 9.93 -6.16 5.83
CA VAL A 115 8.90 -6.20 4.79
C VAL A 115 9.40 -6.98 3.56
N CYS A 116 10.66 -6.79 3.15
CA CYS A 116 11.26 -7.56 2.05
C CYS A 116 11.35 -9.06 2.38
N LEU A 117 11.74 -9.43 3.61
CA LEU A 117 11.78 -10.82 4.05
C LEU A 117 10.40 -11.47 4.03
N VAL A 118 9.35 -10.74 4.44
CA VAL A 118 7.96 -11.21 4.34
C VAL A 118 7.59 -11.47 2.89
N GLU A 119 7.88 -10.55 1.97
CA GLU A 119 7.59 -10.74 0.55
C GLU A 119 8.38 -11.93 -0.04
N LEU A 120 9.67 -12.06 0.28
CA LEU A 120 10.52 -13.18 -0.15
C LEU A 120 10.00 -14.52 0.37
N TRP A 121 9.57 -14.59 1.62
CA TRP A 121 9.01 -15.80 2.21
C TRP A 121 7.72 -16.22 1.50
N ILE A 122 6.85 -15.26 1.15
CA ILE A 122 5.63 -15.54 0.40
C ILE A 122 5.96 -16.04 -1.01
N LEU A 123 6.93 -15.41 -1.69
CA LEU A 123 7.38 -15.86 -3.02
C LEU A 123 7.96 -17.27 -2.98
N TRP A 124 8.80 -17.58 -1.99
CA TRP A 124 9.35 -18.92 -1.81
C TRP A 124 8.27 -19.98 -1.62
N LYS A 125 7.24 -19.67 -0.83
CA LYS A 125 6.10 -20.57 -0.60
C LYS A 125 5.28 -20.81 -1.87
N GLN A 126 5.22 -19.86 -2.80
CA GLN A 126 4.49 -20.00 -4.07
C GLN A 126 5.25 -20.80 -5.13
N SER A 127 6.56 -21.00 -4.96
CA SER A 127 7.42 -21.76 -5.88
C SER A 127 7.47 -23.27 -5.58
N LYS A 128 6.83 -23.73 -4.50
CA LYS A 128 6.69 -25.15 -4.13
C LYS A 128 5.28 -25.63 -4.44
#